data_AF-A0A316GG12-F1
#
_entry.id   AF-A0A316GG12-F1
#
_cell.length_a   1.000
_cell.length_b   1.000
_cell.length_c   1.000
_cell.angle_alpha   90.00
_cell.angle_beta   90.00
_cell.angle_gamma   90.00
#
_symmetry.space_group_name_H-M   'P 1'
#
loop_
_entity.id
_entity.type
_entity.pdbx_description
1 polymer ?
#
loop_
_entity_poly.entity_id
_entity_poly.type
_entity_poly.pdbx_seq_one_letter_code
_entity_poly.pdbx_strand_id
1 'polypeptide(L)'
;MGNGRARFGSAVNLTVAGATSLFVAFAAHEISVFGIHGYGIIGLANCPPSLCPQMAAVLTGLAAKSIGAGLALGLLGALLPMGPARLRAAATLWAVQYLWGLVGIASAYRSNFGTTWRWWEPMVELLWRPVLTPALLIVGLGMFLGVDRLLARQPRRTGS
;
A
#
# COMPACT_ATOMS: atom_id res chain seq x y z
N MET A 1 -27.26 -13.45 18.57
CA MET A 1 -26.07 -13.93 17.81
C MET A 1 -25.83 -13.21 16.45
N GLY A 2 -26.40 -12.03 16.17
CA GLY A 2 -26.29 -11.39 14.83
C GLY A 2 -25.02 -10.59 14.51
N ASN A 3 -24.23 -10.18 15.52
CA ASN A 3 -23.13 -9.23 15.31
C ASN A 3 -21.85 -9.84 14.71
N GLY A 4 -21.61 -11.14 14.89
CA GLY A 4 -20.38 -11.79 14.44
C GLY A 4 -20.19 -11.78 12.92
N ARG A 5 -21.24 -12.15 12.17
CA ARG A 5 -21.20 -12.17 10.69
C ARG A 5 -20.97 -10.79 10.08
N ALA A 6 -21.60 -9.75 10.66
CA ALA A 6 -21.43 -8.38 10.18
C ALA A 6 -20.01 -7.84 10.43
N ARG A 7 -19.41 -8.17 11.59
CA ARG A 7 -18.03 -7.82 11.90
C ARG A 7 -17.03 -8.55 11.01
N PHE A 8 -17.25 -9.85 10.78
CA PHE A 8 -16.40 -10.65 9.91
C PHE A 8 -16.43 -10.14 8.46
N GLY A 9 -17.61 -9.91 7.89
CA GLY A 9 -17.73 -9.35 6.53
C GLY A 9 -17.05 -7.98 6.42
N SER A 10 -17.18 -7.14 7.43
CA SER A 10 -16.49 -5.85 7.46
C SER A 10 -14.97 -5.97 7.56
N ALA A 11 -14.46 -6.93 8.33
CA ALA A 11 -13.03 -7.19 8.45
C ALA A 11 -12.46 -7.64 7.10
N VAL A 12 -13.14 -8.56 6.42
CA VAL A 12 -12.76 -9.02 5.06
C VAL A 12 -12.75 -7.84 4.08
N ASN A 13 -13.80 -7.00 4.08
CA ASN A 13 -13.87 -5.86 3.17
C ASN A 13 -12.71 -4.89 3.37
N LEU A 14 -12.40 -4.52 4.62
CA LEU A 14 -11.29 -3.62 4.94
C LEU A 14 -9.92 -4.24 4.60
N THR A 15 -9.75 -5.55 4.78
CA THR A 15 -8.55 -6.27 4.36
C THR A 15 -8.34 -6.18 2.85
N VAL A 16 -9.37 -6.54 2.07
CA VAL A 16 -9.30 -6.56 0.60
C VAL A 16 -9.13 -5.16 0.05
N ALA A 17 -9.95 -4.20 0.52
CA ALA A 17 -9.85 -2.81 0.10
C ALA A 17 -8.48 -2.23 0.44
N GLY A 18 -7.99 -2.46 1.67
CA GLY A 18 -6.70 -1.98 2.14
C GLY A 18 -5.52 -2.54 1.33
N ALA A 19 -5.46 -3.86 1.18
CA ALA A 19 -4.36 -4.51 0.48
C ALA A 19 -4.31 -4.14 -1.01
N THR A 20 -5.46 -4.15 -1.70
CA THR A 20 -5.50 -3.85 -3.14
C THR A 20 -5.16 -2.40 -3.43
N SER A 21 -5.74 -1.45 -2.69
CA SER A 21 -5.47 -0.03 -2.90
C SER A 21 -4.04 0.37 -2.53
N LEU A 22 -3.47 -0.19 -1.45
CA LEU A 22 -2.05 0.04 -1.12
C LEU A 22 -1.12 -0.55 -2.18
N PHE A 23 -1.38 -1.76 -2.65
CA PHE A 23 -0.55 -2.39 -3.68
C PHE A 23 -0.54 -1.55 -4.96
N VAL A 24 -1.72 -1.11 -5.42
CA VAL A 24 -1.83 -0.24 -6.59
C VAL A 24 -1.10 1.08 -6.38
N ALA A 25 -1.25 1.71 -5.21
CA ALA A 25 -0.57 2.97 -4.90
C ALA A 25 0.95 2.81 -4.87
N PHE A 26 1.47 1.72 -4.28
CA PHE A 26 2.91 1.43 -4.28
C PHE A 26 3.43 1.09 -5.66
N ALA A 27 2.76 0.21 -6.41
CA ALA A 27 3.17 -0.16 -7.76
C ALA A 27 3.16 1.06 -8.71
N ALA A 28 2.15 1.92 -8.60
CA ALA A 28 2.09 3.16 -9.36
C ALA A 28 3.24 4.11 -8.99
N HIS A 29 3.55 4.24 -7.70
CA HIS A 29 4.69 5.02 -7.25
C HIS A 29 6.01 4.45 -7.78
N GLU A 30 6.19 3.15 -7.63
CA GLU A 30 7.34 2.38 -8.08
C GLU A 30 7.59 2.59 -9.57
N ILE A 31 6.57 2.39 -10.42
CA ILE A 31 6.68 2.56 -11.87
C ILE A 31 6.91 4.03 -12.25
N SER A 32 6.28 4.98 -11.55
CA SER A 32 6.40 6.41 -11.87
C SER A 32 7.76 6.98 -11.51
N VAL A 33 8.39 6.45 -10.47
CA VAL A 33 9.70 6.87 -9.98
C VAL A 33 10.78 6.03 -10.67
N PHE A 34 10.69 4.71 -10.63
CA PHE A 34 11.76 3.82 -11.09
C PHE A 34 11.48 3.20 -12.46
N GLY A 35 10.40 3.55 -13.14
CA GLY A 35 10.07 2.98 -14.45
C GLY A 35 9.64 1.50 -14.36
N ILE A 36 9.19 0.95 -15.49
CA ILE A 36 8.71 -0.44 -15.58
C ILE A 36 9.81 -1.47 -15.27
N HIS A 37 11.07 -1.08 -15.43
CA HIS A 37 12.21 -1.94 -15.18
C HIS A 37 12.85 -1.76 -13.79
N GLY A 38 12.40 -0.77 -13.00
CA GLY A 38 12.88 -0.55 -11.62
C GLY A 38 14.19 0.25 -11.50
N TYR A 39 14.63 0.93 -12.56
CA TYR A 39 15.89 1.71 -12.60
C TYR A 39 15.84 3.04 -13.37
N GLY A 40 14.67 3.60 -13.64
CA GLY A 40 14.49 4.77 -14.53
C GLY A 40 15.10 6.08 -14.02
N ILE A 41 15.02 6.38 -12.71
CA ILE A 41 15.66 7.57 -12.12
C ILE A 41 17.09 7.29 -11.68
N ILE A 42 17.38 6.04 -11.34
CA ILE A 42 18.67 5.66 -10.78
C ILE A 42 19.51 5.18 -11.95
N GLY A 43 20.41 6.02 -12.46
CA GLY A 43 21.29 5.75 -13.61
C GLY A 43 22.18 4.51 -13.43
N LEU A 44 21.57 3.33 -13.37
CA LEU A 44 22.14 2.01 -13.15
C LEU A 44 22.72 1.42 -14.43
N ALA A 45 23.23 2.25 -15.33
CA ALA A 45 23.99 1.77 -16.49
C ALA A 45 25.14 0.83 -16.07
N ASN A 46 25.52 0.81 -14.78
CA ASN A 46 26.64 0.05 -14.23
C ASN A 46 26.26 -1.02 -13.18
N CYS A 47 24.98 -1.33 -12.94
CA CYS A 47 24.64 -2.41 -12.01
C CYS A 47 24.60 -3.77 -12.73
N PRO A 48 25.31 -4.81 -12.22
CA PRO A 48 25.26 -6.14 -12.80
C PRO A 48 23.84 -6.72 -12.74
N PRO A 49 23.30 -7.30 -13.82
CA PRO A 49 21.93 -7.82 -13.87
C PRO A 49 21.57 -8.82 -12.75
N SER A 50 22.57 -9.51 -12.19
CA SER A 50 22.43 -10.46 -11.09
C SER A 50 22.26 -9.80 -9.71
N LEU A 51 22.63 -8.52 -9.58
CA LEU A 51 22.58 -7.76 -8.32
C LEU A 51 21.51 -6.66 -8.35
N CYS A 52 21.01 -6.29 -9.52
CA CYS A 52 19.96 -5.29 -9.61
C CYS A 52 18.63 -5.88 -9.13
N PRO A 53 17.86 -5.14 -8.30
CA PRO A 53 16.53 -5.58 -7.92
C PRO A 53 15.66 -5.76 -9.16
N GLN A 54 15.18 -6.99 -9.38
CA GLN A 54 14.25 -7.28 -10.46
C GLN A 54 12.87 -6.76 -10.08
N MET A 55 12.15 -6.17 -11.04
CA MET A 55 10.78 -5.68 -10.84
C MET A 55 9.87 -6.73 -10.19
N ALA A 56 10.02 -8.01 -10.55
CA ALA A 56 9.28 -9.10 -9.93
C ALA A 56 9.51 -9.18 -8.41
N ALA A 57 10.76 -9.11 -7.94
CA ALA A 57 11.09 -9.16 -6.52
C ALA A 57 10.54 -7.93 -5.77
N VAL A 58 10.62 -6.75 -6.38
CA VAL A 58 10.04 -5.52 -5.84
C VAL A 58 8.52 -5.67 -5.69
N LEU A 59 7.82 -6.07 -6.75
CA LEU A 59 6.37 -6.26 -6.73
C LEU A 59 5.95 -7.32 -5.69
N THR A 60 6.71 -8.41 -5.52
CA THR A 60 6.45 -9.39 -4.46
C THR A 60 6.59 -8.77 -3.07
N GLY A 61 7.62 -7.95 -2.83
CA GLY A 61 7.79 -7.21 -1.57
C GLY A 61 6.64 -6.24 -1.31
N LEU A 62 6.21 -5.49 -2.33
CA LEU A 62 5.07 -4.58 -2.25
C LEU A 62 3.76 -5.32 -1.98
N ALA A 63 3.56 -6.48 -2.61
CA ALA A 63 2.40 -7.33 -2.38
C ALA A 63 2.37 -7.84 -0.94
N ALA A 64 3.48 -8.40 -0.44
CA ALA A 64 3.59 -8.87 0.93
C ALA A 64 3.33 -7.74 1.95
N LYS A 65 3.90 -6.55 1.73
CA LYS A 65 3.66 -5.36 2.56
C LYS A 65 2.19 -4.95 2.55
N SER A 66 1.56 -4.94 1.39
CA SER A 66 0.16 -4.53 1.23
C SER A 66 -0.81 -5.52 1.86
N ILE A 67 -0.53 -6.82 1.76
CA ILE A 67 -1.29 -7.87 2.46
C ILE A 67 -1.19 -7.68 3.97
N GLY A 68 0.01 -7.48 4.51
CA GLY A 68 0.21 -7.24 5.94
C GLY A 68 -0.56 -6.00 6.45
N ALA A 69 -0.51 -4.90 5.70
CA ALA A 69 -1.29 -3.70 6.01
C ALA A 69 -2.81 -3.93 5.91
N GLY A 70 -3.25 -4.69 4.90
CA GLY A 70 -4.65 -5.14 4.77
C GLY A 70 -5.12 -5.93 5.99
N LEU A 71 -4.34 -6.88 6.47
CA LEU A 71 -4.67 -7.65 7.68
C LEU A 71 -4.82 -6.76 8.92
N ALA A 72 -3.96 -5.75 9.08
CA ALA A 72 -4.08 -4.78 10.16
C ALA A 72 -5.38 -3.96 10.07
N LEU A 73 -5.77 -3.55 8.85
CA LEU A 73 -7.06 -2.88 8.60
C LEU A 73 -8.25 -3.82 8.85
N GLY A 74 -8.13 -5.10 8.52
CA GLY A 74 -9.12 -6.12 8.84
C GLY A 74 -9.31 -6.31 10.34
N LEU A 75 -8.23 -6.36 11.11
CA LEU A 75 -8.27 -6.38 12.57
C LEU A 75 -9.00 -5.16 13.12
N LEU A 76 -8.68 -3.95 12.62
CA LEU A 76 -9.40 -2.73 12.97
C LEU A 76 -10.90 -2.85 12.65
N GLY A 77 -11.26 -3.46 11.52
CA GLY A 77 -12.63 -3.78 11.14
C GLY A 77 -13.36 -4.74 12.06
N ALA A 78 -12.64 -5.71 12.62
CA ALA A 78 -13.17 -6.70 13.57
C ALA A 78 -13.35 -6.12 14.98
N LEU A 79 -12.44 -5.24 15.39
CA LEU A 79 -12.39 -4.67 16.74
C LEU A 79 -13.31 -3.46 16.92
N LEU A 80 -13.44 -2.60 15.91
CA LEU A 80 -14.18 -1.35 16.03
C LEU A 80 -15.64 -1.46 15.56
N PRO A 81 -16.59 -0.80 16.24
CA PRO A 81 -17.98 -0.75 15.81
C PRO A 81 -18.12 -0.05 14.44
N MET A 82 -19.16 -0.43 13.69
CA MET A 82 -19.47 0.26 12.44
C MET A 82 -19.80 1.72 12.71
N GLY A 83 -19.15 2.63 12.00
CA GLY A 83 -19.39 4.07 12.16
C GLY A 83 -18.31 4.93 11.51
N PRO A 84 -18.51 6.27 11.52
CA PRO A 84 -17.58 7.21 10.90
C PRO A 84 -16.20 7.21 11.56
N ALA A 85 -16.13 6.99 12.88
CA ALA A 85 -14.86 6.91 13.61
C ALA A 85 -13.97 5.76 13.11
N ARG A 86 -14.57 4.59 12.84
CA ARG A 86 -13.86 3.44 12.29
C ARG A 86 -13.30 3.72 10.90
N LEU A 87 -14.11 4.34 10.04
CA LEU A 87 -13.67 4.66 8.68
C LEU A 87 -12.53 5.69 8.69
N ARG A 88 -12.60 6.69 9.57
CA ARG A 88 -11.49 7.64 9.79
C ARG A 88 -10.24 6.93 10.28
N ALA A 89 -10.35 6.06 11.29
CA ALA A 89 -9.21 5.30 11.80
C ALA A 89 -8.60 4.39 10.73
N ALA A 90 -9.42 3.72 9.92
CA ALA A 90 -8.96 2.91 8.80
C ALA A 90 -8.25 3.74 7.73
N ALA A 91 -8.80 4.90 7.35
CA ALA A 91 -8.17 5.81 6.39
C ALA A 91 -6.85 6.39 6.93
N THR A 92 -6.79 6.75 8.22
CA THR A 92 -5.55 7.20 8.87
C THR A 92 -4.51 6.08 8.88
N LEU A 93 -4.89 4.87 9.28
CA LEU A 93 -3.98 3.72 9.27
C LEU A 93 -3.48 3.42 7.85
N TRP A 94 -4.36 3.47 6.85
CA TRP A 94 -4.00 3.32 5.45
C TRP A 94 -2.95 4.36 5.03
N ALA A 95 -3.17 5.64 5.35
CA ALA A 95 -2.25 6.71 5.00
C ALA A 95 -0.88 6.55 5.69
N VAL A 96 -0.88 6.16 6.96
CA VAL A 96 0.35 5.85 7.70
C VAL A 96 1.08 4.67 7.06
N GLN A 97 0.37 3.60 6.67
CA GLN A 97 0.98 2.44 6.01
C GLN A 97 1.55 2.80 4.63
N TYR A 98 0.87 3.66 3.87
CA TYR A 98 1.38 4.18 2.60
C TYR A 98 2.68 4.95 2.81
N LEU A 99 2.69 5.98 3.66
CA LEU A 99 3.88 6.80 3.93
C LEU A 99 5.03 5.95 4.49
N TRP A 100 4.74 5.03 5.41
CA TRP A 100 5.74 4.12 5.96
C TRP A 100 6.27 3.11 4.92
N GLY A 101 5.43 2.65 4.00
CA GLY A 101 5.85 1.76 2.93
C GLY A 101 6.84 2.42 1.97
N LEU A 102 6.73 3.73 1.74
CA LEU A 102 7.73 4.48 0.96
C LEU A 102 9.12 4.44 1.61
N VAL A 103 9.20 4.43 2.94
CA VAL A 103 10.47 4.24 3.68
C VAL A 103 11.06 2.86 3.39
N GLY A 104 10.22 1.83 3.34
CA GLY A 104 10.63 0.48 3.00
C GLY A 104 11.17 0.37 1.58
N ILE A 105 10.48 0.98 0.62
CA ILE A 105 10.93 1.08 -0.78
C ILE A 105 12.31 1.78 -0.82
N ALA A 106 12.40 2.99 -0.27
CA ALA A 106 13.63 3.76 -0.16
C ALA A 106 14.82 2.96 0.42
N SER A 107 14.58 2.22 1.50
CA SER A 107 15.59 1.44 2.21
C SER A 107 16.05 0.21 1.42
N ALA A 108 15.12 -0.48 0.74
CA ALA A 108 15.44 -1.62 -0.13
C ALA A 108 16.28 -1.21 -1.33
N TYR A 109 16.05 -0.01 -1.86
CA TYR A 109 16.92 0.56 -2.86
C TYR A 109 18.31 0.82 -2.24
N ARG A 110 18.42 1.54 -1.12
CA ARG A 110 19.72 1.88 -0.49
C ARG A 110 20.69 0.70 -0.32
N SER A 111 20.24 -0.48 0.10
CA SER A 111 21.12 -1.65 0.23
C SER A 111 21.83 -2.05 -1.07
N ASN A 112 21.27 -1.65 -2.22
CA ASN A 112 21.75 -1.96 -3.56
C ASN A 112 22.50 -0.80 -4.26
N PHE A 113 22.41 0.46 -3.81
CA PHE A 113 23.10 1.63 -4.43
C PHE A 113 24.39 2.07 -3.73
N GLY A 114 24.88 1.29 -2.77
CA GLY A 114 26.04 1.64 -1.97
C GLY A 114 25.67 2.38 -0.68
N THR A 115 26.47 2.15 0.35
CA THR A 115 26.22 2.56 1.74
C THR A 115 26.33 4.07 1.99
N THR A 116 26.61 4.87 0.96
CA THR A 116 26.92 6.31 1.08
C THR A 116 25.72 7.18 1.43
N TRP A 117 24.51 6.76 1.08
CA TRP A 117 23.29 7.47 1.44
C TRP A 117 22.99 7.25 2.92
N ARG A 118 22.45 8.24 3.64
CA ARG A 118 21.84 8.05 4.95
C ARG A 118 20.48 7.36 4.81
N TRP A 119 19.98 6.70 5.86
CA TRP A 119 18.71 5.95 5.83
C TRP A 119 17.50 6.79 5.35
N TRP A 120 17.53 8.10 5.59
CA TRP A 120 16.44 9.01 5.26
C TRP A 120 16.62 9.76 3.94
N GLU A 121 17.83 9.80 3.36
CA GLU A 121 18.11 10.55 2.12
C GLU A 121 17.31 10.03 0.93
N PRO A 122 17.20 8.70 0.68
CA PRO A 122 16.38 8.22 -0.43
C PRO A 122 14.90 8.52 -0.18
N MET A 123 14.45 8.60 1.08
CA MET A 123 13.09 9.03 1.40
C MET A 123 12.86 10.48 1.00
N VAL A 124 13.83 11.37 1.23
CA VAL A 124 13.76 12.77 0.79
C VAL A 124 13.72 12.81 -0.73
N GLU A 125 14.67 12.18 -1.43
CA GLU A 125 14.66 12.11 -2.91
C GLU A 125 13.34 11.56 -3.48
N LEU A 126 12.74 10.57 -2.82
CA LEU A 126 11.49 9.93 -3.24
C LEU A 126 10.25 10.76 -2.90
N LEU A 127 10.24 11.45 -1.75
CA LEU A 127 9.23 12.44 -1.40
C LEU A 127 9.30 13.68 -2.30
N TRP A 128 10.42 13.89 -2.99
CA TRP A 128 10.68 15.02 -3.90
C TRP A 128 10.01 14.91 -5.28
N ARG A 129 9.05 13.99 -5.46
CA ARG A 129 7.93 14.28 -6.37
C ARG A 129 6.79 14.88 -5.53
N PRO A 130 6.86 16.19 -5.18
CA PRO A 130 5.93 16.85 -4.25
C PRO A 130 4.48 16.77 -4.69
N VAL A 131 4.23 16.43 -5.96
CA VAL A 131 2.89 16.23 -6.51
C VAL A 131 2.52 14.75 -6.56
N LEU A 132 3.45 13.84 -6.89
CA LEU A 132 3.14 12.43 -7.13
C LEU A 132 2.72 11.72 -5.85
N THR A 133 3.50 11.85 -4.78
CA THR A 133 3.22 11.18 -3.51
C THR A 133 1.86 11.60 -2.92
N PRO A 134 1.52 12.90 -2.79
CA PRO A 134 0.19 13.26 -2.31
C PRO A 134 -0.91 12.90 -3.32
N ALA A 135 -0.66 12.95 -4.64
CA ALA A 135 -1.65 12.51 -5.62
C ALA A 135 -1.98 11.02 -5.47
N LEU A 136 -0.96 10.16 -5.37
CA LEU A 136 -1.14 8.72 -5.19
C LEU A 136 -1.73 8.38 -3.82
N LEU A 137 -1.42 9.15 -2.78
CA LEU A 137 -2.09 9.05 -1.48
C LEU A 137 -3.60 9.33 -1.61
N ILE A 138 -3.97 10.44 -2.26
CA ILE A 138 -5.37 10.84 -2.44
C ILE A 138 -6.12 9.82 -3.30
N VAL A 139 -5.53 9.42 -4.43
CA VAL A 139 -6.11 8.43 -5.35
C VAL A 139 -6.24 7.07 -4.66
N GLY A 140 -5.20 6.62 -3.95
CA GLY A 140 -5.20 5.36 -3.22
C GLY A 140 -6.24 5.34 -2.09
N LEU A 141 -6.37 6.43 -1.33
CA LEU A 141 -7.45 6.59 -0.34
C LEU A 141 -8.83 6.59 -0.99
N GLY A 142 -8.99 7.27 -2.12
CA GLY A 142 -10.23 7.27 -2.90
C GLY A 142 -10.60 5.84 -3.34
N MET A 143 -9.63 5.08 -3.84
CA MET A 143 -9.79 3.68 -4.22
C MET A 143 -10.14 2.81 -3.01
N PHE A 144 -9.43 2.96 -1.90
CA PHE A 144 -9.73 2.26 -0.65
C PHE A 144 -11.19 2.43 -0.23
N LEU A 145 -11.67 3.67 -0.16
CA LEU A 145 -13.05 3.98 0.20
C LEU A 145 -14.05 3.49 -0.85
N GLY A 146 -13.69 3.54 -2.13
CA GLY A 146 -14.51 3.06 -3.24
C GLY A 146 -14.71 1.53 -3.20
N VAL A 147 -13.63 0.78 -3.00
CA VAL A 147 -13.65 -0.69 -2.92
C VAL A 147 -14.40 -1.14 -1.67
N ASP A 148 -14.17 -0.53 -0.50
CA ASP A 148 -14.91 -0.85 0.72
C ASP A 148 -16.43 -0.67 0.53
N ARG A 149 -16.85 0.45 -0.10
CA ARG A 149 -18.26 0.70 -0.41
C ARG A 149 -18.84 -0.30 -1.41
N LEU A 150 -18.07 -0.69 -2.43
CA LEU A 150 -18.50 -1.67 -3.43
C LEU A 150 -18.74 -3.03 -2.77
N LEU A 151 -17.80 -3.49 -1.94
CA LEU A 151 -17.90 -4.76 -1.22
C LEU A 151 -19.02 -4.74 -0.17
N ALA A 152 -19.27 -3.59 0.47
CA ALA A 152 -20.36 -3.43 1.44
C ALA A 152 -21.76 -3.48 0.79
N ARG A 153 -21.88 -3.17 -0.51
CA ARG A 153 -23.15 -3.13 -1.25
C ARG A 153 -23.60 -4.48 -1.80
N GLN A 154 -22.76 -5.52 -1.79
CA GLN A 154 -23.17 -6.81 -2.34
C GLN A 154 -24.36 -7.37 -1.54
N PRO A 155 -25.55 -7.54 -2.16
CA PRO A 155 -26.72 -8.05 -1.48
C PRO A 155 -26.38 -9.44 -0.94
N ARG A 156 -26.63 -9.66 0.36
CA ARG A 156 -26.57 -11.00 0.93
C ARG A 156 -27.52 -11.85 0.10
N ARG A 157 -26.99 -12.75 -0.73
CA ARG A 157 -27.77 -13.82 -1.34
C ARG A 157 -28.51 -14.49 -0.18
N THR A 158 -29.80 -14.20 -0.07
CA THR A 158 -30.73 -14.92 0.79
C THR A 158 -30.77 -16.31 0.19
N GLY A 159 -30.02 -17.23 0.79
CA GLY A 159 -30.17 -18.64 0.49
C GLY A 159 -31.59 -19.04 0.86
N SER A 160 -32.41 -19.25 -0.16
CA SER A 160 -33.62 -20.07 -0.12
C SER A 160 -33.24 -21.54 -0.06
#